data_AF-A0A1F8RDM1-F1
#
_entry.id   AF-A0A1F8RDM1-F1
#
_cell.length_a   1.000
_cell.length_b   1.000
_cell.length_c   1.000
_cell.angle_alpha   90.00
_cell.angle_beta   90.00
_cell.angle_gamma   90.00
#
_symmetry.space_group_name_H-M   'P 1'
#
loop_
_entity.id
_entity.type
_entity.pdbx_description
1 polymer ?
#
loop_
_entity_poly.entity_id
_entity_poly.type
_entity_poly.pdbx_seq_one_letter_code
_entity_poly.pdbx_strand_id
1 'polypeptide(L)' 'MPMDIGLPELIIVLVIVVLLFGVGRVGKIAGELGSAIRQFREGLKGAGTGEAAEPRASQKG' A
#
# COMPACT_ATOMS: atom_id res chain seq x y z
N MET A 1 -17.22 -16.35 -26.09
CA MET A 1 -17.54 -15.06 -25.46
C MET A 1 -16.38 -14.75 -24.53
N PRO A 2 -15.58 -13.70 -24.80
CA PRO A 2 -14.39 -13.45 -24.00
C PRO A 2 -14.80 -13.05 -22.59
N MET A 3 -14.33 -13.83 -21.62
CA MET A 3 -14.49 -13.59 -20.18
C MET A 3 -13.36 -12.66 -19.75
N ASP A 4 -13.41 -11.40 -20.18
CA ASP A 4 -12.57 -10.38 -19.62
C ASP A 4 -13.17 -10.06 -18.24
N ILE A 5 -12.61 -10.68 -17.19
CA ILE A 5 -12.88 -10.27 -15.81
C ILE A 5 -12.47 -8.81 -15.73
N GLY A 6 -13.45 -7.93 -15.87
CA GLY A 6 -13.24 -6.51 -15.89
C GLY A 6 -12.90 -5.99 -14.50
N LEU A 7 -12.41 -4.75 -14.48
CA LEU A 7 -12.27 -3.96 -13.26
C LEU A 7 -13.56 -3.97 -12.40
N PRO A 8 -14.78 -3.86 -12.96
CA PRO A 8 -16.01 -3.89 -12.18
C PRO A 8 -16.25 -5.20 -11.43
N GLU A 9 -16.04 -6.35 -12.08
CA GLU A 9 -16.21 -7.68 -11.49
C GLU A 9 -15.24 -7.91 -10.33
N LEU A 10 -13.97 -7.49 -10.51
CA LEU A 10 -12.96 -7.57 -9.46
C LEU A 10 -13.33 -6.72 -8.23
N ILE A 11 -13.88 -5.52 -8.44
CA ILE A 11 -14.35 -4.65 -7.35
C ILE A 11 -15.50 -5.32 -6.58
N ILE A 12 -16.47 -5.93 -7.27
CA ILE A 12 -17.59 -6.63 -6.62
C ILE A 12 -17.08 -7.77 -5.75
N VAL A 13 -16.16 -8.59 -6.26
CA VAL A 13 -15.54 -9.68 -5.47
C VAL A 13 -14.78 -9.13 -4.27
N LEU A 14 -14.01 -8.05 -4.45
CA LEU A 14 -13.27 -7.40 -3.36
C LEU A 14 -14.22 -6.91 -2.26
N VAL A 15 -15.36 -6.31 -2.61
CA VAL A 15 -16.38 -5.88 -1.66
C VAL A 15 -16.93 -7.06 -0.88
N ILE A 16 -17.24 -8.18 -1.54
CA ILE A 16 -17.73 -9.40 -0.87
C ILE A 16 -16.69 -9.92 0.13
N VAL A 17 -15.42 -9.99 -0.27
CA VAL A 17 -14.32 -10.40 0.62
C VAL A 17 -14.24 -9.48 1.83
N VAL A 18 -14.31 -8.16 1.63
CA VAL A 18 -14.28 -7.18 2.73
C VAL A 18 -15.49 -7.33 3.65
N LEU A 19 -16.67 -7.68 3.14
CA LEU A 19 -17.86 -7.95 3.98
C LEU A 19 -17.72 -9.24 4.79
N LEU A 20 -17.17 -10.30 4.21
CA LEU A 20 -16.95 -11.59 4.89
C LEU A 20 -15.91 -11.49 6.02
N PHE A 21 -14.79 -10.83 5.74
CA PHE A 21 -13.72 -10.67 6.72
C PHE A 21 -13.92 -9.46 7.64
N GLY A 22 -14.74 -8.49 7.22
CA GLY A 22 -14.99 -7.22 7.90
C GLY A 22 -13.89 -6.18 7.66
N VAL A 23 -14.30 -4.90 7.54
CA VAL A 23 -13.38 -3.77 7.32
C VAL A 23 -12.33 -3.62 8.43
N GLY A 24 -12.66 -3.95 9.68
CA GLY A 24 -11.73 -3.84 10.82
C GLY A 24 -10.59 -4.85 10.79
N ARG A 25 -10.86 -6.11 10.40
CA ARG A 25 -9.83 -7.14 10.28
C ARG A 25 -8.94 -6.90 9.07
N VAL A 26 -9.53 -6.56 7.93
CA VAL A 26 -8.78 -6.22 6.70
C VAL A 26 -7.88 -5.01 6.93
N GLY A 27 -8.39 -3.94 7.55
CA GLY A 27 -7.61 -2.74 7.87
C GLY A 27 -6.45 -2.99 8.82
N LYS A 28 -6.66 -3.82 9.86
CA LYS A 28 -5.58 -4.20 10.80
C LYS A 28 -4.44 -4.95 10.09
N ILE A 29 -4.78 -5.96 9.29
CA ILE A 29 -3.79 -6.75 8.54
C ILE A 29 -3.06 -5.88 7.51
N ALA A 30 -3.79 -5.04 6.78
CA ALA A 30 -3.21 -4.12 5.80
C ALA A 30 -2.27 -3.10 6.46
N GLY A 31 -2.59 -2.62 7.66
CA GLY A 31 -1.74 -1.71 8.43
C GLY A 31 -0.43 -2.36 8.89
N GLU A 32 -0.50 -3.58 9.41
CA GLU A 32 0.67 -4.37 9.81
C GLU A 32 1.57 -4.70 8.60
N LEU A 33 0.97 -5.19 7.51
CA LEU A 33 1.68 -5.49 6.26
C LEU A 33 2.27 -4.22 5.62
N GLY A 34 1.51 -3.12 5.56
CA GLY A 34 1.98 -1.86 4.99
C GLY A 34 3.17 -1.27 5.74
N SER A 35 3.18 -1.41 7.07
CA SER A 35 4.31 -0.98 7.89
C SER A 35 5.55 -1.84 7.65
N ALA A 36 5.39 -3.16 7.54
CA ALA A 36 6.48 -4.08 7.20
C ALA A 36 7.03 -3.79 5.79
N ILE A 37 6.17 -3.59 4.80
CA ILE A 37 6.57 -3.23 3.43
C ILE A 37 7.29 -1.89 3.41
N ARG A 38 6.83 -0.90 4.18
CA ARG A 38 7.48 0.41 4.28
C ARG A 38 8.91 0.28 4.82
N GLN A 39 9.09 -0.42 5.93
CA GLN A 39 10.43 -0.66 6.51
C GLN A 39 11.31 -1.46 5.55
N PHE A 40 10.76 -2.45 4.85
CA PHE A 40 11.47 -3.20 3.83
C PHE A 40 11.95 -2.29 2.69
N ARG A 41 11.08 -1.39 2.19
CA ARG A 41 11.44 -0.42 1.17
C ARG A 41 12.49 0.59 1.67
N GLU A 42 12.39 1.04 2.91
CA GLU A 42 13.38 1.94 3.52
C GLU A 42 14.74 1.24 3.67
N GLY A 43 14.77 -0.02 4.10
CA GLY A 43 15.98 -0.84 4.17
C GLY A 43 16.62 -1.12 2.81
N LEU A 44 15.80 -1.39 1.78
CA LEU A 44 16.29 -1.57 0.41
C LEU A 44 16.82 -0.26 -0.19
N LYS A 45 16.17 0.88 0.06
CA LYS A 45 16.66 2.20 -0.35
C LYS A 45 17.98 2.57 0.34
N GLY A 46 18.15 2.19 1.61
CA GLY A 46 19.41 2.38 2.34
C GLY A 46 20.56 1.52 1.82
N ALA A 47 20.27 0.39 1.16
CA ALA A 47 21.27 -0.55 0.65
C ALA A 47 21.67 -0.32 -0.83
N GLY A 48 20.94 0.49 -1.58
CA GLY A 48 21.23 0.72 -3.00
C GLY A 48 20.56 1.96 -3.55
N THR A 49 21.39 2.97 -3.88
CA THR A 49 21.07 4.25 -4.55
C THR A 49 20.81 5.39 -3.58
N GLY A 50 21.76 6.33 -3.56
CA GLY A 50 21.77 7.51 -2.71
C GLY A 50 20.58 8.45 -2.91
N GLU A 51 20.41 9.26 -1.87
CA GLU A 51 19.90 10.63 -1.90
C GLU A 51 18.64 10.90 -2.76
N ALA A 52 17.47 10.77 -2.14
CA ALA A 52 16.26 11.47 -2.58
C ALA A 52 15.24 11.58 -1.43
N ALA A 53 15.54 12.45 -0.45
CA ALA A 53 14.55 13.18 0.34
C ALA A 53 15.21 14.26 1.22
N GLU A 54 15.94 15.19 0.61
CA GLU A 54 16.04 16.55 1.15
C GLU A 54 15.28 17.47 0.20
N PRO A 55 14.24 18.14 0.70
CA PRO A 55 14.21 19.58 0.57
C PRO A 55 14.40 20.17 1.95
N ARG A 56 15.62 20.63 2.22
CA ARG A 56 15.84 21.72 3.18
C ARG A 56 15.11 22.94 2.65
N ALA A 57 13.82 23.05 2.95
CA ALA A 57 13.11 24.32 2.89
C ALA A 57 13.50 25.10 4.16
N SER A 58 14.49 25.96 3.97
CA SER A 58 14.72 27.14 4.80
C SER A 58 13.40 27.86 5.09
N GLN A 59 13.06 28.05 6.37
CA GLN A 59 12.41 29.29 6.81
C GLN A 59 12.68 29.53 8.30
N LYS A 60 13.90 29.99 8.58
CA LYS A 60 14.17 30.91 9.69
C LYS A 60 14.80 32.14 9.04
N GLY A 61 14.03 33.21 8.98
CA GLY A 61 14.41 34.54 8.52
C GLY A 61 13.44 35.52 9.13
#